data_AF-A0A4R4ZYZ0-F1
#
_entry.id   AF-A0A4R4ZYZ0-F1
#
_cell.length_a   1.000
_cell.length_b   1.000
_cell.length_c   1.000
_cell.angle_alpha   90.00
_cell.angle_beta   90.00
_cell.angle_gamma   90.00
#
_symmetry.space_group_name_H-M   'P 1'
#
loop_
_entity.id
_entity.type
_entity.pdbx_description
1 polymer ?
#
loop_
_entity_poly.entity_id
_entity_poly.type
_entity_poly.pdbx_seq_one_letter_code
_entity_poly.pdbx_strand_id
1 'polypeptide(L)'
;MTEIRPAVDADAARWLLQADVDWRDLVRYGPPGFDVYVRIAFAPEADDVDPAGEDPALRVALAILASYTATPTRGYAAVWEGWGGEPVPRAPRVPIPNRTMLLFTGPVVVLRDAPSLAWYGSLEGYQEPHLVWPEDQTWCVACEVDEEIEFTVGCSVDASRALAGALPGGVRQVRYGEPAPLYRDPA
;
A
#
# COMPACT_ATOMS: atom_id res chain seq x y z
N MET A 1 3.36 -7.16 19.74
CA MET A 1 4.29 -7.60 18.69
C MET A 1 4.34 -6.49 17.67
N THR A 2 5.45 -5.77 17.58
CA THR A 2 5.59 -4.50 16.83
C THR A 2 6.45 -4.68 15.58
N GLU A 3 6.75 -5.92 15.23
CA GLU A 3 7.71 -6.27 14.18
C GLU A 3 7.01 -6.89 12.99
N ILE A 4 7.56 -6.62 11.82
CA ILE A 4 7.24 -7.34 10.59
C ILE A 4 8.07 -8.63 10.52
N ARG A 5 7.61 -9.58 9.72
CA ARG A 5 8.35 -10.80 9.38
C ARG A 5 7.89 -11.34 8.02
N PRO A 6 8.68 -12.20 7.35
CA PRO A 6 8.19 -12.95 6.20
C PRO A 6 6.91 -13.72 6.56
N ALA A 7 5.95 -13.77 5.64
CA ALA A 7 4.81 -14.66 5.78
C ALA A 7 5.26 -16.14 5.75
N VAL A 8 4.44 -17.04 6.29
CA VAL A 8 4.74 -18.48 6.30
C VAL A 8 4.62 -19.08 4.90
N ASP A 9 3.64 -18.60 4.12
CA ASP A 9 3.34 -18.98 2.75
C ASP A 9 2.70 -17.78 2.01
N ALA A 10 2.23 -18.00 0.78
CA ALA A 10 1.59 -16.97 -0.04
C ALA A 10 0.04 -17.00 0.02
N ASP A 11 -0.56 -17.80 0.91
CA ASP A 11 -2.01 -18.08 0.87
C ASP A 11 -2.84 -16.83 1.17
N ALA A 12 -2.36 -15.98 2.07
CA ALA A 12 -2.99 -14.69 2.39
C ALA A 12 -3.03 -13.71 1.21
N ALA A 13 -2.25 -13.96 0.15
CA ALA A 13 -2.23 -13.18 -1.08
C ALA A 13 -2.95 -13.89 -2.25
N ARG A 14 -3.50 -15.09 -2.05
CA ARG A 14 -4.14 -15.88 -3.13
C ARG A 14 -5.28 -15.13 -3.80
N TRP A 15 -6.04 -14.36 -3.03
CA TRP A 15 -7.16 -13.55 -3.52
C TRP A 15 -6.71 -12.49 -4.55
N LEU A 16 -5.49 -11.94 -4.44
CA LEU A 16 -4.92 -11.03 -5.45
C LEU A 16 -4.76 -11.73 -6.81
N LEU A 17 -4.34 -12.99 -6.80
CA LEU A 17 -4.10 -13.79 -8.00
C LEU A 17 -5.38 -14.33 -8.64
N GLN A 18 -6.49 -14.29 -7.90
CA GLN A 18 -7.81 -14.73 -8.37
C GLN A 18 -8.64 -13.57 -8.94
N ALA A 19 -8.18 -12.33 -8.79
CA ALA A 19 -8.80 -11.17 -9.40
C ALA A 19 -8.63 -11.24 -10.93
N ASP A 20 -9.76 -11.30 -11.65
CA ASP A 20 -9.78 -11.34 -13.12
C ASP A 20 -9.66 -9.91 -13.70
N VAL A 21 -8.48 -9.31 -13.54
CA VAL A 21 -8.14 -7.93 -13.96
C VAL A 21 -6.75 -7.87 -14.58
N ASP A 22 -6.46 -6.81 -15.35
CA ASP A 22 -5.10 -6.59 -15.85
C ASP A 22 -4.13 -6.39 -14.68
N TRP A 23 -2.91 -6.91 -14.81
CA TRP A 23 -1.91 -6.83 -13.75
C TRP A 23 -1.57 -5.38 -13.39
N ARG A 24 -1.63 -4.43 -14.35
CA ARG A 24 -1.38 -3.01 -14.08
C ARG A 24 -2.47 -2.42 -13.21
N ASP A 25 -3.73 -2.77 -13.49
CA ASP A 25 -4.84 -2.31 -12.66
C ASP A 25 -4.73 -2.91 -11.26
N LEU A 26 -4.36 -4.19 -11.14
CA LEU A 26 -4.17 -4.86 -9.85
C LEU A 26 -3.10 -4.17 -8.98
N VAL A 27 -1.94 -3.82 -9.54
CA VAL A 27 -0.87 -3.19 -8.74
C VAL A 27 -1.13 -1.71 -8.46
N ARG A 28 -1.94 -1.02 -9.28
CA ARG A 28 -2.31 0.39 -9.07
C ARG A 28 -3.51 0.59 -8.15
N TYR A 29 -4.46 -0.35 -8.15
CA TYR A 29 -5.74 -0.23 -7.44
C TYR A 29 -5.96 -1.29 -6.35
N GLY A 30 -5.12 -2.32 -6.30
CA GLY A 30 -5.48 -3.56 -5.62
C GLY A 30 -6.57 -4.31 -6.40
N PRO A 31 -7.13 -5.39 -5.83
CA PRO A 31 -8.19 -6.16 -6.47
C PRO A 31 -9.53 -5.40 -6.47
N PRO A 32 -10.43 -5.69 -7.43
CA PRO A 32 -11.77 -5.12 -7.48
C PRO A 32 -12.65 -5.62 -6.32
N GLY A 33 -13.75 -4.93 -6.04
CA GLY A 33 -14.81 -5.41 -5.14
C GLY A 33 -15.00 -4.64 -3.83
N PHE A 34 -14.23 -3.58 -3.59
CA PHE A 34 -14.49 -2.64 -2.50
C PHE A 34 -15.63 -1.67 -2.86
N ASP A 35 -16.31 -1.13 -1.84
CA ASP A 35 -17.41 -0.17 -2.03
C ASP A 35 -16.97 1.09 -2.78
N VAL A 36 -15.77 1.58 -2.48
CA VAL A 36 -15.18 2.78 -3.07
C VAL A 36 -13.67 2.63 -3.25
N TYR A 37 -13.15 3.34 -4.25
CA TYR A 37 -11.72 3.55 -4.45
C TYR A 37 -11.42 5.04 -4.32
N VAL A 38 -10.40 5.36 -3.53
CA VAL A 38 -9.88 6.72 -3.40
C VAL A 38 -8.41 6.75 -3.76
N ARG A 39 -7.95 7.86 -4.34
CA ARG A 39 -6.54 8.18 -4.52
C ARG A 39 -6.14 9.26 -3.53
N ILE A 40 -4.98 9.08 -2.92
CA ILE A 40 -4.48 9.89 -1.83
C ILE A 40 -3.10 10.41 -2.20
N ALA A 41 -2.90 11.73 -2.17
CA ALA A 41 -1.60 12.33 -2.45
C ALA A 41 -0.56 11.96 -1.38
N PHE A 42 0.67 11.63 -1.81
CA PHE A 42 1.78 11.30 -0.88
C PHE A 42 2.17 12.50 0.00
N ALA A 43 2.29 13.67 -0.62
CA ALA A 43 2.46 14.96 0.04
C ALA A 43 1.20 15.82 -0.20
N PRO A 44 0.51 16.32 0.84
CA PRO A 44 -0.53 17.32 0.64
C PRO A 44 0.08 18.59 0.02
N GLU A 45 -0.66 19.30 -0.84
CA GLU A 45 -0.21 20.53 -1.55
C GLU A 45 0.15 21.72 -0.63
N ALA A 46 0.25 21.53 0.69
CA ALA A 46 0.73 22.56 1.60
C ALA A 46 2.24 22.78 1.37
N ASP A 47 2.66 24.03 1.24
CA ASP A 47 4.03 24.50 0.97
C ASP A 47 5.12 24.06 1.98
N ASP A 48 4.78 23.23 2.97
CA ASP A 48 5.72 22.66 3.95
C ASP A 48 6.18 21.27 3.50
N VAL A 49 7.07 21.25 2.51
CA VAL A 49 7.88 20.06 2.21
C VAL A 49 8.80 19.85 3.42
N ASP A 50 8.52 18.86 4.26
CA ASP A 50 9.49 18.42 5.27
C ASP A 50 10.73 17.86 4.55
N PRO A 51 11.92 18.49 4.67
CA PRO A 51 13.14 18.00 4.07
C PRO A 51 13.60 16.64 4.64
N ALA A 52 12.93 16.11 5.68
CA ALA A 52 13.16 14.79 6.25
C ALA A 52 12.43 13.64 5.53
N GLY A 53 11.59 13.90 4.51
CA GLY A 53 11.14 12.86 3.57
C GLY A 53 10.27 11.74 4.17
N GLU A 54 9.44 12.04 5.18
CA GLU A 54 8.30 11.17 5.47
C GLU A 54 7.17 11.51 4.50
N ASP A 55 6.58 10.52 3.82
CA ASP A 55 5.25 10.65 3.24
C ASP A 55 4.22 10.39 4.34
N PRO A 56 3.76 11.44 5.07
CA PRO A 56 2.90 11.26 6.24
C PRO A 56 1.57 10.61 5.86
N ALA A 57 1.12 10.80 4.62
CA ALA A 57 -0.19 10.36 4.16
C ALA A 57 -0.38 8.85 4.26
N LEU A 58 0.62 8.02 3.89
CA LEU A 58 0.48 6.58 3.99
C LEU A 58 0.47 6.11 5.45
N ARG A 59 1.34 6.66 6.30
CA ARG A 59 1.34 6.35 7.75
C ARG A 59 -0.02 6.71 8.39
N VAL A 60 -0.54 7.90 8.08
CA VAL A 60 -1.85 8.37 8.53
C VAL A 60 -2.96 7.45 8.02
N ALA A 61 -2.94 7.09 6.73
CA ALA A 61 -3.92 6.20 6.13
C ALA A 61 -3.95 4.82 6.81
N LEU A 62 -2.79 4.18 7.02
CA LEU A 62 -2.72 2.89 7.71
C LEU A 62 -3.19 2.98 9.18
N ALA A 63 -2.89 4.08 9.87
CA ALA A 63 -3.38 4.31 11.24
C ALA A 63 -4.92 4.40 11.29
N ILE A 64 -5.53 5.07 10.33
CA ILE A 64 -6.99 5.16 10.19
C ILE A 64 -7.57 3.79 9.84
N LEU A 65 -7.05 3.16 8.80
CA LEU A 65 -7.53 1.89 8.26
C LEU A 65 -7.43 0.74 9.28
N ALA A 66 -6.51 0.81 10.25
CA ALA A 66 -6.45 -0.12 11.37
C ALA A 66 -7.75 -0.12 12.23
N SER A 67 -8.53 0.97 12.23
CA SER A 67 -9.84 1.02 12.90
C SER A 67 -10.99 0.45 12.06
N TYR A 68 -10.74 0.15 10.79
CA TYR A 68 -11.72 -0.35 9.81
C TYR A 68 -11.45 -1.81 9.39
N THR A 69 -10.92 -2.60 10.32
CA THR A 69 -10.68 -4.04 10.18
C THR A 69 -10.89 -4.71 11.55
N ALA A 70 -11.33 -5.97 11.54
CA ALA A 70 -11.35 -6.82 12.73
C ALA A 70 -9.97 -7.41 13.04
N THR A 71 -8.98 -7.26 12.16
CA THR A 71 -7.65 -7.88 12.25
C THR A 71 -6.48 -6.86 12.22
N PRO A 72 -6.50 -5.77 13.00
CA PRO A 72 -5.50 -4.70 12.91
C PRO A 72 -4.06 -5.14 13.26
N THR A 73 -3.91 -6.20 14.04
CA THR A 73 -2.60 -6.75 14.44
C THR A 73 -2.07 -7.78 13.46
N ARG A 74 -2.83 -8.14 12.42
CA ARG A 74 -2.47 -9.14 11.43
C ARG A 74 -2.83 -8.66 10.02
N GLY A 75 -1.95 -7.88 9.45
CA GLY A 75 -1.97 -7.51 8.04
C GLY A 75 -0.82 -8.14 7.27
N TYR A 76 -0.83 -7.84 5.98
CA TYR A 76 0.13 -8.31 4.99
C TYR A 76 0.61 -7.15 4.13
N ALA A 77 1.90 -7.17 3.80
CA ALA A 77 2.51 -6.25 2.85
C ALA A 77 3.18 -7.07 1.74
N ALA A 78 2.85 -6.77 0.50
CA ALA A 78 3.54 -7.29 -0.67
C ALA A 78 4.50 -6.22 -1.20
N VAL A 79 5.77 -6.57 -1.35
CA VAL A 79 6.84 -5.67 -1.80
C VAL A 79 7.47 -6.26 -3.06
N TRP A 80 7.62 -5.46 -4.11
CA TRP A 80 8.18 -5.96 -5.38
C TRP A 80 9.60 -6.50 -5.19
N GLU A 81 9.87 -7.70 -5.71
CA GLU A 81 11.20 -8.32 -5.55
C GLU A 81 12.32 -7.53 -6.24
N GLY A 82 11.98 -6.73 -7.26
CA GLY A 82 12.91 -5.86 -7.98
C GLY A 82 13.08 -4.47 -7.36
N TRP A 83 12.40 -4.16 -6.24
CA TRP A 83 12.47 -2.85 -5.60
C TRP A 83 13.85 -2.57 -5.00
N GLY A 84 14.46 -3.56 -4.33
CA GLY A 84 15.70 -3.36 -3.60
C GLY A 84 16.93 -3.91 -4.30
N GLY A 85 18.05 -3.90 -3.56
CA GLY A 85 19.30 -4.53 -3.98
C GLY A 85 19.41 -6.00 -3.58
N GLU A 86 20.54 -6.60 -3.91
CA GLU A 86 20.93 -7.92 -3.42
C GLU A 86 21.58 -7.84 -2.02
N PRO A 87 21.36 -8.83 -1.14
CA PRO A 87 20.57 -10.04 -1.37
C PRO A 87 19.06 -9.80 -1.27
N VAL A 88 18.29 -10.37 -2.20
CA VAL A 88 16.82 -10.37 -2.10
C VAL A 88 16.37 -11.11 -0.82
N PRO A 89 15.50 -10.52 0.03
CA PRO A 89 15.02 -11.16 1.25
C PRO A 89 14.34 -12.51 1.00
N ARG A 90 14.49 -13.44 1.94
CA ARG A 90 13.80 -14.73 1.89
C ARG A 90 12.38 -14.60 2.42
N ALA A 91 11.42 -14.56 1.50
CA ALA A 91 9.99 -14.54 1.81
C ALA A 91 9.19 -15.30 0.73
N PRO A 92 7.95 -15.72 1.03
CA PRO A 92 7.06 -16.30 0.02
C PRO A 92 6.83 -15.33 -1.15
N ARG A 93 6.83 -15.88 -2.37
CA ARG A 93 6.60 -15.11 -3.60
C ARG A 93 5.12 -15.11 -3.96
N VAL A 94 4.61 -13.95 -4.35
CA VAL A 94 3.29 -13.74 -4.94
C VAL A 94 3.51 -13.39 -6.42
N PRO A 95 3.25 -14.32 -7.36
CA PRO A 95 3.62 -14.17 -8.76
C PRO A 95 2.62 -13.30 -9.54
N ILE A 96 2.48 -12.03 -9.17
CA ILE A 96 1.75 -11.06 -9.99
C ILE A 96 2.55 -10.84 -11.29
N PRO A 97 1.91 -10.90 -12.48
CA PRO A 97 2.63 -10.74 -13.75
C PRO A 97 3.46 -9.45 -13.80
N ASN A 98 4.72 -9.54 -14.23
CA ASN A 98 5.71 -8.43 -14.30
C ASN A 98 6.10 -7.80 -12.96
N ARG A 99 5.47 -8.22 -11.85
CA ARG A 99 5.59 -7.65 -10.51
C ARG A 99 5.58 -8.75 -9.47
N THR A 100 6.48 -9.73 -9.58
CA THR A 100 6.62 -10.75 -8.53
C THR A 100 6.89 -10.07 -7.19
N MET A 101 6.01 -10.27 -6.21
CA MET A 101 6.12 -9.64 -4.89
C MET A 101 6.64 -10.64 -3.85
N LEU A 102 7.26 -10.11 -2.80
CA LEU A 102 7.60 -10.81 -1.57
C LEU A 102 6.59 -10.47 -0.48
N LEU A 103 6.12 -11.49 0.25
CA LEU A 103 5.06 -11.33 1.24
C LEU A 103 5.58 -11.27 2.68
N PHE A 104 5.21 -10.19 3.37
CA PHE A 104 5.50 -9.96 4.78
C PHE A 104 4.19 -9.81 5.57
N THR A 105 4.26 -10.01 6.88
CA THR A 105 3.12 -9.90 7.79
C THR A 105 3.51 -9.23 9.10
N GLY A 106 2.56 -8.52 9.71
CA GLY A 106 2.72 -7.76 10.95
C GLY A 106 1.49 -6.91 11.24
N PRO A 107 1.49 -6.12 12.33
CA PRO A 107 0.44 -5.14 12.59
C PRO A 107 0.32 -4.12 11.45
N VAL A 108 -0.91 -3.78 11.05
CA VAL A 108 -1.18 -2.87 9.92
C VAL A 108 -0.38 -1.57 10.02
N VAL A 109 -0.34 -0.97 11.20
CA VAL A 109 0.30 0.33 11.43
C VAL A 109 1.82 0.34 11.25
N VAL A 110 2.48 -0.83 11.26
CA VAL A 110 3.93 -0.94 11.02
C VAL A 110 4.27 -1.39 9.60
N LEU A 111 3.27 -1.77 8.79
CA LEU A 111 3.51 -2.32 7.46
C LEU A 111 3.99 -1.29 6.43
N ARG A 112 3.83 0.01 6.70
CA ARG A 112 4.49 1.07 5.89
C ARG A 112 5.99 0.85 5.82
N ASP A 113 6.60 0.38 6.89
CA ASP A 113 8.06 0.22 6.97
C ASP A 113 8.52 -1.16 6.47
N ALA A 114 7.62 -1.95 5.88
CA ALA A 114 7.91 -3.31 5.43
C ALA A 114 9.10 -3.42 4.47
N PRO A 115 9.22 -2.59 3.41
CA PRO A 115 10.36 -2.66 2.49
C PRO A 115 11.70 -2.40 3.19
N SER A 116 11.79 -1.32 3.96
CA SER A 116 13.03 -0.89 4.64
C SER A 116 13.53 -1.93 5.65
N LEU A 117 12.62 -2.44 6.48
CA LEU A 117 12.94 -3.48 7.46
C LEU A 117 13.30 -4.81 6.78
N ALA A 118 12.67 -5.15 5.66
CA ALA A 118 12.95 -6.40 4.95
C ALA A 118 14.32 -6.41 4.27
N TRP A 119 14.73 -5.31 3.62
CA TRP A 119 16.00 -5.24 2.88
C TRP A 119 17.18 -4.77 3.73
N TYR A 120 16.96 -3.85 4.67
CA TYR A 120 18.03 -3.20 5.41
C TYR A 120 18.05 -3.54 6.90
N GLY A 121 16.96 -4.11 7.43
CA GLY A 121 16.83 -4.35 8.87
C GLY A 121 16.78 -3.06 9.70
N SER A 122 16.60 -1.90 9.06
CA SER A 122 16.51 -0.58 9.69
C SER A 122 15.38 0.23 9.06
N LEU A 123 15.00 1.33 9.72
CA LEU A 123 13.99 2.28 9.22
C LEU A 123 14.61 3.36 8.33
N GLU A 124 15.86 3.21 7.90
CA GLU A 124 16.61 4.23 7.15
C GLU A 124 16.25 4.27 5.65
N GLY A 125 15.34 3.40 5.21
CA GLY A 125 14.77 3.43 3.86
C GLY A 125 13.45 4.20 3.80
N TYR A 126 13.25 4.95 2.72
CA TYR A 126 12.08 5.81 2.48
C TYR A 126 11.26 5.31 1.30
N GLN A 127 10.62 4.15 1.42
CA GLN A 127 9.79 3.60 0.35
C GLN A 127 8.59 2.81 0.88
N GLU A 128 7.52 2.84 0.12
CA GLU A 128 6.23 2.26 0.45
C GLU A 128 6.15 0.77 0.10
N PRO A 129 5.42 -0.04 0.89
CA PRO A 129 4.96 -1.34 0.42
C PRO A 129 4.05 -1.16 -0.79
N HIS A 130 4.12 -2.08 -1.75
CA HIS A 130 3.38 -1.93 -3.01
C HIS A 130 1.91 -2.29 -2.86
N LEU A 131 1.60 -3.29 -2.03
CA LEU A 131 0.24 -3.61 -1.62
C LEU A 131 0.20 -3.87 -0.11
N VAL A 132 -0.84 -3.39 0.57
CA VAL A 132 -1.10 -3.64 2.00
C VAL A 132 -2.56 -3.97 2.23
N TRP A 133 -2.85 -4.98 3.05
CA TRP A 133 -4.22 -5.35 3.43
C TRP A 133 -4.25 -6.04 4.81
N PRO A 134 -5.38 -6.02 5.53
CA PRO A 134 -5.57 -6.78 6.76
C PRO A 134 -5.94 -8.24 6.45
N GLU A 135 -5.83 -9.16 7.41
CA GLU A 135 -6.16 -10.58 7.21
C GLU A 135 -7.61 -10.80 6.73
N ASP A 136 -8.55 -10.00 7.22
CA ASP A 136 -9.96 -10.04 6.83
C ASP A 136 -10.27 -9.33 5.50
N GLN A 137 -9.25 -8.80 4.80
CA GLN A 137 -9.35 -8.21 3.45
C GLN A 137 -10.41 -7.10 3.34
N THR A 138 -10.69 -6.36 4.42
CA THR A 138 -11.73 -5.32 4.42
C THR A 138 -11.35 -4.05 3.66
N TRP A 139 -10.07 -3.87 3.38
CA TRP A 139 -9.53 -2.81 2.55
C TRP A 139 -8.20 -3.25 1.93
N CYS A 140 -7.76 -2.54 0.88
CA CYS A 140 -6.44 -2.72 0.28
C CYS A 140 -5.85 -1.36 -0.10
N VAL A 141 -4.59 -1.15 0.28
CA VAL A 141 -3.77 -0.02 -0.17
C VAL A 141 -2.87 -0.51 -1.29
N ALA A 142 -2.72 0.31 -2.33
CA ALA A 142 -1.84 0.08 -3.47
C ALA A 142 -0.97 1.30 -3.75
N CYS A 143 0.35 1.12 -3.65
CA CYS A 143 1.37 2.12 -3.95
C CYS A 143 2.21 1.59 -5.12
N GLU A 144 1.84 1.91 -6.35
CA GLU A 144 2.59 1.41 -7.50
C GLU A 144 3.87 2.22 -7.71
N VAL A 145 4.98 1.53 -8.00
CA VAL A 145 6.31 2.14 -8.15
C VAL A 145 6.39 3.18 -9.27
N ASP A 146 5.53 3.05 -10.29
CA ASP A 146 5.47 3.99 -11.40
C ASP A 146 4.59 5.23 -11.10
N GLU A 147 3.97 5.31 -9.90
CA GLU A 147 3.16 6.45 -9.45
C GLU A 147 3.86 7.26 -8.37
N GLU A 148 4.30 8.47 -8.70
CA GLU A 148 5.10 9.30 -7.78
C GLU A 148 4.25 10.26 -6.93
N ILE A 149 2.96 10.37 -7.21
CA ILE A 149 2.12 11.48 -6.69
C ILE A 149 1.02 11.04 -5.73
N GLU A 150 0.48 9.84 -5.93
CA GLU A 150 -0.68 9.35 -5.18
C GLU A 150 -0.60 7.83 -5.03
N PHE A 151 -1.29 7.32 -4.02
CA PHE A 151 -1.57 5.89 -3.85
C PHE A 151 -3.08 5.64 -3.79
N THR A 152 -3.49 4.41 -4.07
CA THR A 152 -4.92 4.03 -4.07
C THR A 152 -5.29 3.29 -2.80
N VAL A 153 -6.51 3.52 -2.32
CA VAL A 153 -7.15 2.71 -1.28
C VAL A 153 -8.52 2.24 -1.77
N GLY A 154 -8.68 0.93 -1.91
CA GLY A 154 -9.99 0.28 -2.00
C GLY A 154 -10.51 -0.02 -0.59
N CYS A 155 -11.67 0.53 -0.22
CA CYS A 155 -12.21 0.39 1.14
C CYS A 155 -13.74 0.60 1.19
N SER A 156 -14.29 0.52 2.40
CA SER A 156 -15.69 0.89 2.65
C SER A 156 -15.92 2.41 2.56
N VAL A 157 -17.18 2.81 2.36
CA VAL A 157 -17.55 4.24 2.32
C VAL A 157 -17.17 4.97 3.62
N ASP A 158 -17.32 4.32 4.78
CA ASP A 158 -17.00 4.94 6.07
C ASP A 158 -15.49 5.12 6.27
N ALA A 159 -14.68 4.15 5.84
CA ALA A 159 -13.22 4.28 5.84
C ALA A 159 -12.77 5.43 4.93
N SER A 160 -13.34 5.53 3.72
CA SER A 160 -13.08 6.64 2.79
C SER A 160 -13.42 8.01 3.38
N ARG A 161 -14.54 8.15 4.09
CA ARG A 161 -14.89 9.40 4.79
C ARG A 161 -13.89 9.74 5.89
N ALA A 162 -13.45 8.75 6.66
CA ALA A 162 -12.44 8.98 7.71
C ALA A 162 -11.09 9.40 7.12
N LEU A 163 -10.66 8.77 6.01
CA LEU A 163 -9.47 9.17 5.26
C LEU A 163 -9.57 10.62 4.78
N ALA A 164 -10.69 11.00 4.14
CA ALA A 164 -10.90 12.37 3.67
C ALA A 164 -10.95 13.41 4.81
N GLY A 165 -11.47 13.03 5.98
CA GLY A 165 -11.48 13.88 7.17
C GLY A 165 -10.09 14.11 7.77
N ALA A 166 -9.23 13.09 7.73
CA ALA A 166 -7.88 13.16 8.28
C ALA A 166 -6.83 13.72 7.30
N LEU A 167 -7.11 13.65 5.99
CA LEU A 167 -6.26 14.18 4.92
C LEU A 167 -7.05 15.18 4.05
N PRO A 168 -7.40 16.37 4.58
CA PRO A 168 -8.25 17.32 3.86
C PRO A 168 -7.60 17.77 2.55
N GLY A 169 -8.38 17.74 1.46
CA GLY A 169 -7.91 18.12 0.12
C GLY A 169 -6.97 17.10 -0.56
N GLY A 170 -6.44 16.13 0.19
CA GLY A 170 -5.52 15.11 -0.32
C GLY A 170 -6.18 13.81 -0.76
N VAL A 171 -7.52 13.69 -0.65
CA VAL A 171 -8.27 12.46 -0.97
C VAL A 171 -9.30 12.74 -2.06
N ARG A 172 -9.25 11.99 -3.16
CA ARG A 172 -10.26 12.04 -4.23
C ARG A 172 -10.79 10.66 -4.55
N GLN A 173 -12.10 10.55 -4.79
CA GLN A 173 -12.72 9.30 -5.22
C GLN A 173 -12.49 9.07 -6.72
N VAL A 174 -12.29 7.81 -7.10
CA VAL A 174 -12.07 7.38 -8.50
C VAL A 174 -12.85 6.11 -8.80
N ARG A 175 -12.99 5.79 -10.09
CA ARG A 175 -13.43 4.46 -10.52
C ARG A 175 -12.26 3.49 -10.54
N TYR A 176 -12.55 2.21 -10.33
CA TYR A 176 -11.55 1.15 -10.52
C TYR A 176 -11.01 1.17 -11.97
N GLY A 177 -9.68 1.11 -12.12
CA GLY A 177 -9.02 1.13 -13.43
C GLY A 177 -9.10 2.48 -14.16
N GLU A 178 -9.51 3.56 -13.47
CA GLU A 178 -9.53 4.89 -14.09
C GLU A 178 -8.10 5.32 -14.46
N PRO A 179 -7.87 5.88 -15.67
CA PRO A 179 -6.58 6.45 -16.00
C PRO A 179 -6.22 7.58 -15.02
N ALA A 180 -5.05 7.48 -14.40
CA ALA A 180 -4.53 8.53 -13.52
C ALA A 180 -3.12 8.96 -13.96
N PRO A 181 -2.77 10.24 -13.81
CA PRO A 181 -1.44 10.74 -14.08
C PRO A 181 -0.41 10.01 -13.21
N LEU A 182 0.71 9.65 -13.84
CA LEU A 182 1.82 8.92 -13.18
C LEU A 182 2.82 9.89 -12.52
N TYR A 183 2.98 11.07 -13.12
CA TYR A 183 3.98 12.07 -12.75
C TYR A 183 3.31 13.42 -12.45
N ARG A 184 3.97 14.27 -11.66
CA ARG A 184 3.62 15.71 -11.62
C ARG A 184 3.88 16.30 -13.00
N ASP A 185 2.99 17.18 -13.47
CA ASP A 185 3.29 17.96 -14.67
C ASP A 185 4.59 18.75 -14.43
N PRO A 186 5.54 18.77 -15.40
CA PRO A 186 6.70 19.64 -15.30
C PRO A 186 6.22 21.09 -15.22
N ALA A 187 6.65 21.78 -14.15
CA ALA A 187 6.37 23.21 -13.93
C ALA A 187 6.94 24.10 -15.03
#